data_AF-A0A1G3CPD6-F1
#
_entry.id   AF-A0A1G3CPD6-F1
#
_cell.length_a   1.000
_cell.length_b   1.000
_cell.length_c   1.000
_cell.angle_alpha   90.00
_cell.angle_beta   90.00
_cell.angle_gamma   90.00
#
_symmetry.space_group_name_H-M   'P 1'
#
loop_
_entity.id
_entity.type
_entity.pdbx_description
1 polymer ?
#
loop_
_entity_poly.entity_id
_entity_poly.type
_entity_poly.pdbx_seq_one_letter_code
_entity_poly.pdbx_strand_id
1 'polypeptide(L)'
;MFSFLNPFAKLATTRGQALGFEFNDGGREAAGFKGGAGDCVVRAIAIAAELPYMQVYEDLRIANAAYAELRNDKLARRLAEKGSSPRNGNHRNVFHDYILGHGFDWVPTMKIGAGCQVHLLASELPEGRLIVKVSKHLSAVVDGIIQDTHNPSRGGSRCVYGYYIKR
;
A
#
# COMPACT_ATOMS: atom_id res chain seq x y z
N MET A 1 5.39 24.46 -48.84
CA MET A 1 5.11 23.44 -47.82
C MET A 1 5.88 23.80 -46.57
N PHE A 2 5.27 24.52 -45.64
CA PHE A 2 5.93 24.86 -44.37
C PHE A 2 5.74 23.68 -43.41
N SER A 3 6.82 22.93 -43.21
CA SER A 3 6.90 21.90 -42.16
C SER A 3 6.95 22.62 -40.80
N PHE A 4 5.83 22.59 -40.07
CA PHE A 4 5.80 23.02 -38.68
C PHE A 4 6.55 21.98 -37.85
N LEU A 5 7.83 22.23 -37.58
CA LEU A 5 8.58 21.56 -36.52
C LEU A 5 7.91 21.92 -35.19
N ASN A 6 7.17 20.98 -34.62
CA ASN A 6 6.59 21.09 -33.30
C ASN A 6 7.72 21.09 -32.24
N PRO A 7 8.01 22.22 -31.57
CA PRO A 7 9.10 22.30 -30.61
C PRO A 7 8.79 21.55 -29.30
N PHE A 8 7.56 21.05 -29.14
CA PHE A 8 7.12 20.26 -27.97
C PHE A 8 7.37 18.75 -28.11
N ALA A 9 8.04 18.29 -29.17
CA ALA A 9 8.31 16.86 -29.37
C ALA A 9 9.49 16.31 -28.52
N LYS A 10 10.08 17.10 -27.62
CA LYS A 10 11.19 16.67 -26.78
C LYS A 10 10.97 17.00 -25.32
N LEU A 11 10.33 16.06 -24.62
CA LEU A 11 10.72 15.54 -23.31
C LEU A 11 9.77 14.38 -23.02
N ALA A 12 9.93 13.28 -23.77
CA ALA A 12 9.58 11.98 -23.22
C ALA A 12 10.53 11.78 -22.05
N THR A 13 10.11 12.22 -20.87
CA THR A 13 10.81 12.08 -19.60
C THR A 13 11.33 10.64 -19.57
N THR A 14 12.64 10.47 -19.44
CA THR A 14 13.24 9.17 -19.14
C THR A 14 12.50 8.65 -17.92
N ARG A 15 11.56 7.71 -18.12
CA ARG A 15 10.85 7.10 -17.00
C ARG A 15 11.92 6.56 -16.07
N GLY A 16 11.85 6.92 -14.80
CA GLY A 16 12.78 6.44 -13.79
C GLY A 16 12.87 4.92 -13.81
N GLN A 17 13.94 4.38 -13.21
CA GLN A 17 14.11 2.93 -13.13
C GLN A 17 12.91 2.31 -12.41
N ALA A 18 12.31 1.29 -13.02
CA ALA A 18 11.22 0.55 -12.40
C ALA A 18 11.74 -0.18 -11.14
N LEU A 19 10.90 -0.25 -10.11
CA LEU A 19 11.18 -1.08 -8.94
C LEU A 19 11.29 -2.55 -9.36
N GLY A 20 12.14 -3.28 -8.66
CA GLY A 20 12.16 -4.75 -8.73
C GLY A 20 10.84 -5.35 -8.23
N PHE A 21 10.62 -6.62 -8.50
CA PHE A 21 9.47 -7.36 -7.97
C PHE A 21 9.91 -8.73 -7.48
N GLU A 22 9.50 -9.07 -6.27
CA GLU A 22 9.68 -10.37 -5.67
C GLU A 22 8.34 -10.84 -5.11
N PHE A 23 8.02 -12.12 -5.37
CA PHE A 23 6.81 -12.70 -4.83
C PHE A 23 6.95 -12.86 -3.32
N ASN A 24 6.03 -12.25 -2.57
CA ASN A 24 5.99 -12.36 -1.11
C ASN A 24 4.55 -12.26 -0.62
N ASP A 25 4.08 -13.34 0.00
CA ASP A 25 2.73 -13.44 0.55
C ASP A 25 2.64 -12.95 2.00
N GLY A 26 3.74 -12.43 2.56
CA GLY A 26 3.85 -11.94 3.92
C GLY A 26 3.77 -13.03 4.99
N GLY A 27 3.92 -14.31 4.62
CA GLY A 27 3.79 -15.46 5.53
C GLY A 27 2.36 -16.00 5.64
N ARG A 28 1.48 -15.63 4.70
CA ARG A 28 0.07 -16.02 4.70
C ARG A 28 -0.12 -17.53 4.57
N GLU A 29 0.57 -18.17 3.64
CA GLU A 29 0.52 -19.62 3.44
C GLU A 29 1.12 -20.35 4.64
N ALA A 30 2.26 -19.87 5.16
CA ALA A 30 2.88 -20.42 6.36
C ALA A 30 1.98 -20.35 7.60
N ALA A 31 1.11 -19.34 7.68
CA ALA A 31 0.07 -19.20 8.69
C ALA A 31 -1.14 -20.16 8.49
N GLY A 32 -1.13 -20.99 7.45
CA GLY A 32 -2.16 -21.99 7.18
C GLY A 32 -3.38 -21.47 6.38
N PHE A 33 -3.34 -20.23 5.90
CA PHE A 33 -4.46 -19.70 5.10
C PHE A 33 -4.47 -20.26 3.69
N LYS A 34 -5.65 -20.74 3.27
CA LYS A 34 -5.87 -21.34 1.95
C LYS A 34 -6.68 -20.43 1.02
N GLY A 35 -6.56 -20.68 -0.29
CA GLY A 35 -7.28 -19.99 -1.36
C GLY A 35 -6.92 -18.50 -1.51
N GLY A 36 -7.58 -17.81 -2.45
CA GLY A 36 -7.38 -16.38 -2.69
C GLY A 36 -7.96 -15.48 -1.59
N ALA A 37 -7.36 -14.30 -1.42
CA ALA A 37 -7.82 -13.26 -0.50
C ALA A 37 -7.40 -11.85 -0.96
N GLY A 38 -8.07 -10.83 -0.43
CA GLY A 38 -7.81 -9.41 -0.68
C GLY A 38 -7.07 -8.72 0.47
N ASP A 39 -6.27 -9.47 1.23
CA ASP A 39 -5.59 -9.11 2.47
C ASP A 39 -4.29 -8.32 2.28
N CYS A 40 -4.18 -7.57 1.17
CA CYS A 40 -3.00 -6.75 0.85
C CYS A 40 -2.52 -5.87 2.00
N VAL A 41 -3.43 -5.37 2.83
CA VAL A 41 -3.11 -4.57 4.02
C VAL A 41 -2.32 -5.41 5.03
N VAL A 42 -2.77 -6.62 5.35
CA VAL A 42 -2.10 -7.51 6.30
C VAL A 42 -0.71 -7.87 5.77
N ARG A 43 -0.63 -8.30 4.50
CA ARG A 43 0.63 -8.72 3.88
C ARG A 43 1.66 -7.60 3.84
N ALA A 44 1.27 -6.41 3.37
CA ALA A 44 2.18 -5.28 3.27
C ALA A 44 2.74 -4.86 4.64
N ILE A 45 1.90 -4.88 5.69
CA ILE A 45 2.34 -4.54 7.04
C ILE A 45 3.23 -5.64 7.62
N ALA A 46 2.84 -6.92 7.48
CA ALA A 46 3.65 -8.05 7.95
C ALA A 46 5.06 -8.03 7.34
N ILE A 47 5.16 -7.79 6.03
CA ILE A 47 6.45 -7.67 5.33
C ILE A 47 7.23 -6.46 5.83
N ALA A 48 6.64 -5.25 5.79
CA ALA A 48 7.39 -4.03 6.09
C ALA A 48 7.79 -3.90 7.57
N ALA A 49 6.90 -4.31 8.48
CA ALA A 49 7.12 -4.27 9.93
C ALA A 49 7.84 -5.50 10.48
N GLU A 50 8.10 -6.51 9.65
CA GLU A 50 8.76 -7.78 10.03
C GLU A 50 8.00 -8.51 11.14
N LEU A 51 6.67 -8.52 11.02
CA LEU A 51 5.77 -9.17 11.96
C LEU A 51 5.19 -10.45 11.35
N PRO A 52 4.91 -11.48 12.17
CA PRO A 52 4.19 -12.65 11.70
C PRO A 52 2.84 -12.27 11.09
N TYR A 53 2.50 -12.86 9.94
CA TYR A 53 1.22 -12.63 9.26
C TYR A 53 0.01 -12.75 10.20
N MET A 54 -0.01 -13.82 11.02
CA MET A 54 -1.09 -14.09 11.96
C MET A 54 -1.27 -12.99 12.99
N GLN A 55 -0.16 -12.43 13.49
CA GLN A 55 -0.23 -11.35 14.47
C GLN A 55 -0.90 -10.14 13.85
N VAL A 56 -0.41 -9.67 12.68
CA VAL A 56 -1.00 -8.51 11.98
C VAL A 56 -2.46 -8.77 11.62
N TYR A 57 -2.80 -9.98 11.18
CA TYR A 57 -4.17 -10.36 10.84
C TYR A 57 -5.10 -10.23 12.05
N GLU A 58 -4.69 -10.77 13.19
CA GLU A 58 -5.51 -10.78 14.40
C GLU A 58 -5.59 -9.40 15.05
N ASP A 59 -4.49 -8.65 15.08
CA ASP A 59 -4.47 -7.30 15.60
C ASP A 59 -5.40 -6.38 14.80
N LEU A 60 -5.39 -6.48 13.47
CA LEU A 60 -6.33 -5.73 12.62
C LEU A 60 -7.78 -6.23 12.76
N ARG A 61 -7.99 -7.52 13.04
CA ARG A 61 -9.33 -8.07 13.34
C ARG A 61 -9.87 -7.47 14.63
N ILE A 62 -9.05 -7.40 15.68
CA ILE A 62 -9.40 -6.77 16.96
C ILE A 62 -9.66 -5.27 16.77
N ALA A 63 -8.78 -4.57 16.06
CA ALA A 63 -8.95 -3.15 15.77
C ALA A 63 -10.25 -2.85 15.00
N ASN A 64 -10.63 -3.70 14.05
CA ASN A 64 -11.91 -3.59 13.35
C ASN A 64 -13.11 -3.78 14.28
N ALA A 65 -13.05 -4.76 15.18
CA ALA A 65 -14.12 -5.00 16.16
C ALA A 65 -14.25 -3.80 17.12
N ALA A 66 -13.14 -3.32 17.66
CA ALA A 66 -13.11 -2.14 18.51
C ALA A 66 -13.62 -0.89 17.78
N TYR A 67 -13.27 -0.70 16.50
CA TYR A 67 -13.79 0.43 15.72
C TYR A 67 -15.31 0.34 15.55
N ALA A 68 -15.86 -0.86 15.32
CA ALA A 68 -17.29 -1.07 15.18
C ALA A 68 -18.05 -0.76 16.48
N GLU A 69 -17.47 -1.07 17.64
CA GLU A 69 -18.08 -0.84 18.95
C GLU A 69 -17.96 0.60 19.43
N LEU A 70 -16.80 1.24 19.24
CA LEU A 70 -16.47 2.54 19.85
C LEU A 70 -16.89 3.75 19.00
N ARG A 71 -17.22 3.54 17.71
CA ARG A 71 -17.52 4.63 16.77
C ARG A 71 -18.97 4.58 16.32
N ASN A 72 -19.53 5.74 15.99
CA ASN A 72 -20.91 5.87 15.49
C ASN A 72 -20.96 6.51 14.09
N ASP A 73 -20.13 6.02 13.17
CA ASP A 73 -20.11 6.47 11.78
C ASP A 73 -20.53 5.36 10.80
N LYS A 74 -20.54 5.68 9.50
CA LYS A 74 -20.92 4.73 8.45
C LYS A 74 -19.99 3.52 8.38
N LEU A 75 -18.71 3.70 8.73
CA LEU A 75 -17.73 2.61 8.72
C LEU A 75 -18.00 1.66 9.88
N ALA A 76 -18.26 2.18 11.08
CA ALA A 76 -18.58 1.37 12.25
C ALA A 76 -19.79 0.46 12.02
N ARG A 77 -20.89 1.02 11.50
CA ARG A 77 -22.08 0.23 11.13
C ARG A 77 -21.79 -0.86 10.10
N ARG A 78 -21.02 -0.52 9.06
CA ARG A 78 -20.60 -1.50 8.04
C ARG A 78 -19.75 -2.62 8.64
N LEU A 79 -18.84 -2.31 9.57
CA LEU A 79 -18.00 -3.32 10.22
C LEU A 79 -18.82 -4.21 11.14
N ALA A 80 -19.80 -3.66 11.87
CA ALA A 80 -20.74 -4.44 12.68
C ALA A 80 -21.57 -5.41 11.82
N GLU A 81 -22.01 -4.99 10.64
CA GLU A 81 -22.79 -5.82 9.70
C GLU A 81 -21.93 -6.88 8.99
N LYS A 82 -20.76 -6.48 8.45
CA LYS A 82 -19.92 -7.35 7.61
C LYS A 82 -19.01 -8.28 8.43
N GLY A 83 -18.71 -7.91 9.67
CA GLY A 83 -17.72 -8.55 10.52
C GLY A 83 -16.33 -7.92 10.41
N SER A 84 -15.46 -8.30 11.35
CA SER A 84 -14.17 -7.65 11.61
C SER A 84 -12.97 -8.25 10.87
N SER A 85 -13.17 -9.33 10.08
CA SER A 85 -12.07 -10.01 9.39
C SER A 85 -11.37 -9.11 8.34
N PRO A 86 -10.03 -8.99 8.37
CA PRO A 86 -9.28 -8.24 7.36
C PRO A 86 -9.01 -9.03 6.06
N ARG A 87 -9.54 -10.26 5.92
CA ARG A 87 -9.29 -11.15 4.76
C ARG A 87 -9.56 -10.50 3.40
N ASN A 88 -10.54 -9.61 3.33
CA ASN A 88 -11.01 -9.02 2.07
C ASN A 88 -10.84 -7.49 2.06
N GLY A 89 -9.71 -7.04 2.60
CA GLY A 89 -9.31 -5.64 2.69
C GLY A 89 -9.64 -5.03 4.04
N ASN A 90 -8.90 -3.98 4.40
CA ASN A 90 -9.08 -3.25 5.64
C ASN A 90 -9.23 -1.74 5.37
N HIS A 91 -10.04 -1.05 6.17
CA HIS A 91 -10.28 0.38 5.95
C HIS A 91 -9.11 1.23 6.45
N ARG A 92 -8.81 2.34 5.75
CA ARG A 92 -7.69 3.25 6.09
C ARG A 92 -7.76 3.72 7.54
N ASN A 93 -8.92 4.15 7.99
CA ASN A 93 -9.10 4.64 9.36
C ASN A 93 -8.77 3.60 10.45
N VAL A 94 -8.66 2.31 10.11
CA VAL A 94 -8.28 1.27 11.07
C VAL A 94 -6.79 0.96 10.92
N PHE A 95 -6.33 0.61 9.72
CA PHE A 95 -4.93 0.21 9.55
C PHE A 95 -3.95 1.37 9.69
N HIS A 96 -4.38 2.63 9.49
CA HIS A 96 -3.52 3.80 9.62
C HIS A 96 -2.94 3.88 11.03
N ASP A 97 -3.81 3.88 12.04
CA ASP A 97 -3.40 3.99 13.44
C ASP A 97 -2.54 2.80 13.89
N TYR A 98 -2.85 1.59 13.40
CA TYR A 98 -2.02 0.40 13.63
C TYR A 98 -0.60 0.57 13.07
N ILE A 99 -0.46 1.02 11.82
CA ILE A 99 0.85 1.23 11.20
C ILE A 99 1.65 2.31 11.97
N LEU A 100 1.00 3.41 12.34
CA LEU A 100 1.63 4.47 13.14
C LEU A 100 2.11 3.92 14.51
N GLY A 101 1.30 3.09 15.17
CA GLY A 101 1.64 2.44 16.44
C GLY A 101 2.87 1.54 16.37
N HIS A 102 3.23 1.05 15.18
CA HIS A 102 4.47 0.28 14.94
C HIS A 102 5.69 1.13 14.58
N GLY A 103 5.60 2.46 14.76
CA GLY A 103 6.72 3.39 14.59
C GLY A 103 6.93 3.86 13.16
N PHE A 104 5.93 3.72 12.29
CA PHE A 104 5.98 4.28 10.95
C PHE A 104 5.41 5.70 10.92
N ASP A 105 5.98 6.54 10.06
CA ASP A 105 5.47 7.87 9.73
C ASP A 105 4.77 7.85 8.37
N TRP A 106 3.62 8.54 8.27
CA TRP A 106 2.93 8.74 6.99
C TRP A 106 3.51 9.95 6.23
N VAL A 107 3.92 9.73 4.99
CA VAL A 107 4.38 10.77 4.08
C VAL A 107 3.42 10.86 2.88
N PRO A 108 2.61 11.92 2.76
CA PRO A 108 1.79 12.15 1.58
C PRO A 108 2.66 12.61 0.41
N THR A 109 2.37 12.12 -0.79
CA THR A 109 3.13 12.45 -2.02
C THR A 109 2.43 13.46 -2.91
N MET A 110 1.18 13.81 -2.61
CA MET A 110 0.40 14.78 -3.39
C MET A 110 -0.64 15.50 -2.53
N LYS A 111 -1.01 16.70 -2.96
CA LYS A 111 -2.14 17.46 -2.41
C LYS A 111 -3.42 17.14 -3.19
N ILE A 112 -4.56 17.38 -2.56
CA ILE A 112 -5.86 17.29 -3.24
C ILE A 112 -5.85 18.25 -4.44
N GLY A 113 -6.20 17.74 -5.63
CA GLY A 113 -6.24 18.52 -6.87
C GLY A 113 -4.89 18.66 -7.61
N ALA A 114 -3.78 18.18 -7.05
CA ALA A 114 -2.45 18.32 -7.67
C ALA A 114 -2.13 17.26 -8.75
N GLY A 115 -3.02 16.29 -8.95
CA GLY A 115 -2.75 15.14 -9.83
C GLY A 115 -1.68 14.19 -9.26
N CYS A 116 -1.26 13.22 -10.09
CA CYS A 116 -0.23 12.27 -9.70
C CYS A 116 1.17 12.89 -9.79
N GLN A 117 1.92 12.88 -8.68
CA GLN A 117 3.27 13.43 -8.60
C GLN A 117 4.35 12.37 -8.36
N VAL A 118 4.00 11.25 -7.74
CA VAL A 118 4.91 10.15 -7.39
C VAL A 118 4.29 8.82 -7.83
N HIS A 119 5.14 7.94 -8.33
CA HIS A 119 4.82 6.64 -8.90
C HIS A 119 5.65 5.54 -8.23
N LEU A 120 5.32 4.28 -8.52
CA LEU A 120 6.11 3.12 -8.12
C LEU A 120 7.39 3.00 -8.98
N LEU A 121 8.30 3.96 -8.79
CA LEU A 121 9.59 4.09 -9.45
C LEU A 121 10.69 4.23 -8.39
N ALA A 122 11.85 3.62 -8.65
CA ALA A 122 12.99 3.65 -7.73
C ALA A 122 13.51 5.09 -7.51
N SER A 123 13.46 5.93 -8.55
CA SER A 123 13.93 7.32 -8.47
C SER A 123 13.00 8.27 -7.73
N GLU A 124 11.77 7.86 -7.39
CA GLU A 124 10.76 8.74 -6.78
C GLU A 124 10.40 8.35 -5.34
N LEU A 125 10.89 7.21 -4.86
CA LEU A 125 10.65 6.71 -3.51
C LEU A 125 11.97 6.63 -2.73
N PRO A 126 11.95 6.89 -1.41
CA PRO A 126 13.13 6.69 -0.58
C PRO A 126 13.52 5.22 -0.51
N GLU A 127 14.79 4.95 -0.19
CA GLU A 127 15.26 3.60 0.13
C GLU A 127 14.74 3.13 1.49
N GLY A 128 14.94 1.84 1.80
CA GLY A 128 14.50 1.22 3.04
C GLY A 128 13.15 0.50 2.92
N ARG A 129 12.46 0.37 4.06
CA ARG A 129 11.19 -0.38 4.19
C ARG A 129 10.00 0.56 4.16
N LEU A 130 9.21 0.45 3.11
CA LEU A 130 8.02 1.27 2.87
C LEU A 130 6.76 0.43 2.81
N ILE A 131 5.66 1.01 3.30
CA ILE A 131 4.30 0.56 2.97
C ILE A 131 3.70 1.61 2.05
N VAL A 132 3.63 1.31 0.75
CA VAL A 132 3.15 2.24 -0.28
C VAL A 132 1.65 2.12 -0.49
N LYS A 133 0.95 3.25 -0.47
CA LYS A 133 -0.49 3.32 -0.73
C LYS A 133 -0.76 3.74 -2.17
N VAL A 134 -1.44 2.86 -2.90
CA VAL A 134 -1.89 3.10 -4.27
C VAL A 134 -3.42 2.91 -4.35
N SER A 135 -3.97 3.10 -5.54
CA SER A 135 -5.39 2.86 -5.81
C SER A 135 -5.81 1.42 -5.46
N LYS A 136 -6.78 1.30 -4.54
CA LYS A 136 -7.39 0.04 -4.07
C LYS A 136 -6.41 -1.03 -3.55
N HIS A 137 -5.18 -0.66 -3.20
CA HIS A 137 -4.15 -1.62 -2.81
C HIS A 137 -3.15 -0.99 -1.83
N LEU A 138 -2.46 -1.84 -1.07
CA LEU A 138 -1.34 -1.50 -0.20
C LEU A 138 -0.24 -2.53 -0.50
N SER A 139 1.00 -2.08 -0.69
CA SER A 139 2.11 -2.95 -1.06
C SER A 139 3.34 -2.61 -0.22
N ALA A 140 4.20 -3.59 0.03
CA ALA A 140 5.49 -3.35 0.67
C ALA A 140 6.55 -3.10 -0.40
N VAL A 141 7.42 -2.14 -0.17
CA VAL A 141 8.65 -1.94 -0.94
C VAL A 141 9.80 -2.02 0.05
N VAL A 142 10.74 -2.93 -0.17
CA VAL A 142 11.92 -3.13 0.65
C VAL A 142 13.13 -2.95 -0.25
N ASP A 143 13.94 -1.92 0.03
CA ASP A 143 15.20 -1.65 -0.67
C ASP A 143 15.05 -1.61 -2.21
N GLY A 144 14.00 -0.91 -2.68
CA GLY A 144 13.71 -0.76 -4.11
C GLY A 144 13.04 -1.96 -4.78
N ILE A 145 12.66 -3.00 -4.00
CA ILE A 145 11.97 -4.20 -4.49
C ILE A 145 10.55 -4.23 -3.95
N ILE A 146 9.57 -4.36 -4.85
CA ILE A 146 8.18 -4.58 -4.47
C ILE A 146 8.05 -6.03 -3.98
N GLN A 147 7.56 -6.19 -2.75
CA GLN A 147 7.33 -7.47 -2.08
C GLN A 147 5.82 -7.68 -1.96
N ASP A 148 5.24 -8.46 -2.87
CA ASP A 148 3.78 -8.66 -2.97
C ASP A 148 3.43 -9.95 -3.72
N THR A 149 2.15 -10.33 -3.77
CA THR A 149 1.70 -11.51 -4.53
C THR A 149 1.52 -11.24 -6.02
N HIS A 150 1.57 -9.98 -6.44
CA HIS A 150 1.57 -9.55 -7.84
C HIS A 150 2.26 -8.19 -7.97
N ASN A 151 2.85 -7.89 -9.14
CA ASN A 151 3.49 -6.59 -9.37
C ASN A 151 2.44 -5.48 -9.60
N PRO A 152 2.28 -4.51 -8.68
CA PRO A 152 1.28 -3.46 -8.79
C PRO A 152 1.76 -2.24 -9.60
N SER A 153 3.02 -2.18 -10.05
CA SER A 153 3.66 -0.98 -10.60
C SER A 153 3.07 -0.46 -11.92
N ARG A 154 2.39 -1.32 -12.69
CA ARG A 154 1.92 -1.01 -14.05
C ARG A 154 3.06 -0.45 -14.93
N GLY A 155 4.23 -1.08 -14.88
CA GLY A 155 5.42 -0.61 -15.58
C GLY A 155 5.90 0.76 -15.12
N GLY A 156 5.81 1.02 -13.81
CA GLY A 156 6.21 2.28 -13.19
C GLY A 156 5.21 3.44 -13.33
N SER A 157 4.02 3.21 -13.90
CA SER A 157 2.99 4.26 -14.06
C SER A 157 1.96 4.32 -12.92
N ARG A 158 2.01 3.36 -11.98
CA ARG A 158 1.07 3.33 -10.84
C ARG A 158 1.37 4.48 -9.88
N CYS A 159 0.39 5.37 -9.74
CA CYS A 159 0.45 6.49 -8.81
C CYS A 159 0.50 6.04 -7.33
N VAL A 160 1.41 6.63 -6.57
CA VAL A 160 1.56 6.47 -5.12
C VAL A 160 0.93 7.68 -4.45
N TYR A 161 -0.10 7.47 -3.61
CA TYR A 161 -0.79 8.54 -2.86
C TYR A 161 -0.05 8.98 -1.61
N GLY A 162 0.85 8.13 -1.14
CA GLY A 162 1.73 8.33 -0.02
C GLY A 162 2.29 6.99 0.42
N TYR A 163 3.23 7.04 1.34
CA TYR A 163 3.89 5.86 1.88
C TYR A 163 4.08 6.01 3.38
N TYR A 164 4.16 4.88 4.06
CA TYR A 164 4.64 4.81 5.43
C TYR A 164 6.11 4.42 5.42
N ILE A 165 6.93 5.08 6.23
CA ILE A 165 8.35 4.80 6.39
C ILE A 165 8.70 4.70 7.87
N LYS A 166 9.54 3.74 8.24
CA LYS A 166 10.10 3.63 9.59
C LYS A 166 11.43 4.38 9.60
N ARG A 167 11.57 5.38 10.48
CA ARG A 167 12.78 6.18 10.64
C ARG A 167 13.70 5.60 11.70
#